data_AF-A0A453KRD5-F1
#
_entry.id   AF-A0A453KRD5-F1
#
_cell.length_a   1.000
_cell.length_b   1.000
_cell.length_c   1.000
_cell.angle_alpha   90.00
_cell.angle_beta   90.00
_cell.angle_gamma   90.00
#
_symmetry.space_group_name_H-M   'P 1'
#
loop_
_entity.id
_entity.type
_entity.pdbx_description
1 polymer ?
#
loop_
_entity_poly.entity_id
_entity_poly.type
_entity_poly.pdbx_seq_one_letter_code
_entity_poly.pdbx_strand_id
1 'polypeptide(L)'
;MQDGLMHTHDEEARKFFRHSGVHCVLAPRYASNKMSIFKQQVVGTLFTHHQKCVIVDTQATGNNRKITAFLGGLDLCDGRYDTPEHRLFKDLTTVFKDDFHNPTFPVNKSDGPRQPWHDLHCKIEGPAAYDILTNFEQRWKKSAKWKVSVRRAVSWHHDTLVKINRMSWIVSPSADEQNAHVCEENDPENWHVQIFRSIDSGSVKGFPKDVQEAESQNLVCAKNLQIDKSIHNAYVKAIRSAQHFIYIENQYFIGSSYYWSSHKGAENLIPIELAIKIARKIAAREPFAAYIIIPMWPEGNPTTAPMQEILYWQGQTMSMMYKIIADALRKEGLDDAHPQDYLNFYCLGKREVTAEVPAPTSHSNENSPLRLAQKFRRFMIYVHSKGMIIDDEFVLIGSANINQRSLDGLRDTEIAMGAYQPHHSWAGSQGPPRGQARPPLFTHLCRSG
;
A
#
# COMPACT_ATOMS: atom_id res chain seq x y z
N MET A 1 -7.20 1.53 30.11
CA MET A 1 -7.00 2.29 28.85
C MET A 1 -6.92 1.24 27.76
N GLN A 2 -7.78 1.31 26.75
CA GLN A 2 -7.81 0.32 25.67
C GLN A 2 -6.49 0.41 24.90
N ASP A 3 -5.72 -0.69 24.86
CA ASP A 3 -4.61 -0.88 23.94
C ASP A 3 -5.16 -0.75 22.51
N GLY A 4 -5.01 0.44 21.94
CA GLY A 4 -5.49 0.79 20.61
C GLY A 4 -4.52 0.26 19.57
N LEU A 5 -5.03 -0.50 18.61
CA LEU A 5 -4.29 -1.07 17.48
C LEU A 5 -3.65 -0.01 16.55
N MET A 6 -3.91 1.28 16.77
CA MET A 6 -3.31 2.38 16.03
C MET A 6 -3.09 3.58 16.95
N HIS A 7 -1.84 3.86 17.29
CA HIS A 7 -1.42 5.10 17.94
C HIS A 7 -1.29 6.19 16.85
N THR A 8 -2.41 6.77 16.39
CA THR A 8 -2.36 7.90 15.44
C THR A 8 -2.31 9.24 16.16
N HIS A 9 -1.59 10.20 15.56
CA HIS A 9 -1.43 11.57 16.09
C HIS A 9 -2.45 12.56 15.52
N ASP A 10 -3.60 12.07 15.03
CA ASP A 10 -4.57 12.85 14.25
C ASP A 10 -5.09 14.10 15.00
N GLU A 11 -5.49 13.93 16.26
CA GLU A 11 -6.00 15.02 17.09
C GLU A 11 -4.91 16.02 17.50
N GLU A 12 -3.68 15.54 17.69
CA GLU A 12 -2.53 16.37 18.00
C GLU A 12 -2.14 17.23 16.80
N ALA A 13 -2.08 16.64 15.60
CA ALA A 13 -1.87 17.36 14.35
C ALA A 13 -2.96 18.42 14.10
N ARG A 14 -4.24 18.08 14.33
CA ARG A 14 -5.32 19.07 14.22
C ARG A 14 -5.15 20.23 15.21
N LYS A 15 -4.78 19.93 16.46
CA LYS A 15 -4.54 20.97 17.48
C LYS A 15 -3.35 21.86 17.08
N PHE A 16 -2.27 21.27 16.59
CA PHE A 16 -1.08 21.97 16.12
C PHE A 16 -1.42 23.02 15.04
N PHE A 17 -2.23 22.65 14.05
CA PHE A 17 -2.58 23.56 12.95
C PHE A 17 -3.73 24.52 13.24
N ARG A 18 -4.41 24.42 14.39
CA ARG A 18 -5.68 25.13 14.70
C ARG A 18 -5.62 26.65 14.52
N HIS A 19 -4.45 27.24 14.76
CA HIS A 19 -4.22 28.69 14.71
C HIS A 19 -3.20 29.09 13.64
N SER A 20 -2.99 28.21 12.65
CA SER A 20 -2.09 28.45 11.51
C SER A 20 -2.88 28.74 10.22
N GLY A 21 -2.17 29.06 9.13
CA GLY A 21 -2.77 29.12 7.79
C GLY A 21 -3.11 27.74 7.18
N VAL A 22 -2.80 26.64 7.87
CA VAL A 22 -3.06 25.27 7.38
C VAL A 22 -4.47 24.83 7.75
N HIS A 23 -5.24 24.40 6.75
CA HIS A 23 -6.58 23.85 6.94
C HIS A 23 -6.54 22.35 7.22
N CYS A 24 -6.30 21.97 8.49
CA CYS A 24 -6.35 20.57 8.92
C CYS A 24 -7.79 20.10 9.22
N VAL A 25 -8.21 18.98 8.60
CA VAL A 25 -9.54 18.39 8.78
C VAL A 25 -9.40 16.93 9.18
N LEU A 26 -9.94 16.57 10.34
CA LEU A 26 -10.16 15.18 10.68
C LEU A 26 -11.22 14.60 9.76
N ALA A 27 -10.82 13.58 9.01
CA ALA A 27 -11.68 12.83 8.11
C ALA A 27 -11.97 11.46 8.75
N PRO A 28 -13.05 11.34 9.52
CA PRO A 28 -13.53 10.04 9.99
C PRO A 28 -14.09 9.21 8.84
N ARG A 29 -13.84 7.89 8.90
CA ARG A 29 -14.38 6.94 7.93
C ARG A 29 -15.84 6.65 8.25
N TYR A 30 -16.76 7.32 7.58
CA TYR A 30 -18.18 7.05 7.76
C TYR A 30 -18.69 6.05 6.74
N ALA A 31 -19.54 5.11 7.18
CA ALA A 31 -20.41 4.42 6.24
C ALA A 31 -21.34 5.43 5.59
N SER A 32 -21.74 5.13 4.35
CA SER A 32 -22.84 5.85 3.73
C SER A 32 -24.13 5.72 4.55
N ASN A 33 -24.87 6.82 4.66
CA ASN A 33 -26.19 6.89 5.31
C ASN A 33 -27.23 5.94 4.69
N LYS A 34 -26.91 5.33 3.54
CA LYS A 34 -27.74 4.31 2.87
C LYS A 34 -27.54 2.89 3.42
N MET A 35 -26.59 2.68 4.34
CA MET A 35 -26.36 1.38 5.02
C MET A 35 -27.19 1.25 6.30
N SER A 36 -27.35 0.02 6.82
CA SER A 36 -27.98 -0.21 8.13
C SER A 36 -27.15 0.37 9.28
N ILE A 37 -27.82 0.81 10.37
CA ILE A 37 -27.20 1.48 11.53
C ILE A 37 -26.04 0.65 12.12
N PHE A 38 -26.22 -0.66 12.28
CA PHE A 38 -25.16 -1.55 12.77
C PHE A 38 -23.90 -1.53 11.89
N LYS A 39 -24.07 -1.52 10.56
CA LYS A 39 -22.94 -1.42 9.64
C LYS A 39 -22.33 -0.03 9.63
N GLN A 40 -23.13 1.00 9.86
CA GLN A 40 -22.60 2.36 9.99
C GLN A 40 -21.68 2.49 11.20
N GLN A 41 -22.07 1.89 12.32
CA GLN A 41 -21.24 1.85 13.51
C GLN A 41 -19.93 1.07 13.28
N VAL A 42 -19.99 -0.09 12.63
CA VAL A 42 -18.81 -0.91 12.27
C VAL A 42 -17.84 -0.14 11.37
N VAL A 43 -18.31 0.52 10.32
CA VAL A 43 -17.42 1.29 9.42
C VAL A 43 -16.83 2.50 10.16
N GLY A 44 -17.64 3.18 10.98
CA GLY A 44 -17.25 4.34 11.78
C GLY A 44 -16.20 4.06 12.86
N THR A 45 -16.09 2.81 13.32
CA THR A 45 -15.19 2.45 14.43
C THR A 45 -14.03 1.55 14.02
N LEU A 46 -14.16 0.74 12.96
CA LEU A 46 -13.16 -0.26 12.59
C LEU A 46 -12.35 0.07 11.33
N PHE A 47 -12.86 0.91 10.42
CA PHE A 47 -12.20 1.22 9.15
C PHE A 47 -11.62 2.63 9.13
N THR A 48 -10.62 2.85 8.27
CA THR A 48 -9.85 4.10 8.21
C THR A 48 -9.76 4.67 6.80
N HIS A 49 -9.34 5.92 6.71
CA HIS A 49 -8.83 6.47 5.47
C HIS A 49 -7.33 6.20 5.39
N HIS A 50 -6.94 5.21 4.60
CA HIS A 50 -5.57 4.69 4.58
C HIS A 50 -4.74 5.18 3.38
N GLN A 51 -5.29 6.10 2.57
CA GLN A 51 -4.57 6.79 1.50
C GLN A 51 -3.47 7.71 2.04
N LYS A 52 -2.22 7.51 1.61
CA LYS A 52 -1.11 8.43 1.85
C LYS A 52 -0.80 9.20 0.57
N CYS A 53 -0.93 10.52 0.60
CA CYS A 53 -0.74 11.33 -0.59
C CYS A 53 -0.32 12.77 -0.25
N VAL A 54 0.58 13.32 -1.08
CA VAL A 54 0.93 14.75 -1.11
C VAL A 54 0.68 15.26 -2.53
N ILE A 55 -0.04 16.37 -2.67
CA ILE A 55 -0.33 16.99 -3.97
C ILE A 55 0.12 18.44 -3.89
N VAL A 56 0.99 18.84 -4.81
CA VAL A 56 1.57 20.18 -4.86
C VAL A 56 1.59 20.68 -6.30
N ASP A 57 1.52 21.99 -6.47
CA ASP A 57 1.86 22.64 -7.72
C ASP A 57 3.39 22.82 -7.81
N THR A 58 3.99 22.44 -8.93
CA THR A 58 5.42 22.55 -9.20
C THR A 58 5.66 23.36 -10.48
N GLN A 59 6.91 23.72 -10.72
CA GLN A 59 7.31 24.48 -11.90
C GLN A 59 7.03 23.66 -13.18
N ALA A 60 6.35 24.29 -14.15
CA ALA A 60 6.19 23.77 -15.52
C ALA A 60 7.03 24.60 -16.50
N THR A 61 6.76 24.48 -17.80
CA THR A 61 7.42 25.27 -18.84
C THR A 61 7.08 26.77 -18.69
N GLY A 62 8.09 27.63 -18.86
CA GLY A 62 7.92 29.08 -18.76
C GLY A 62 7.49 29.54 -17.35
N ASN A 63 6.48 30.40 -17.28
CA ASN A 63 5.91 30.91 -16.01
C ASN A 63 4.72 30.08 -15.50
N ASN A 64 4.43 28.95 -16.16
CA ASN A 64 3.33 28.08 -15.78
C ASN A 64 3.71 27.12 -14.66
N ARG A 65 2.70 26.55 -14.02
CA ARG A 65 2.80 25.53 -12.98
C ARG A 65 2.03 24.28 -13.39
N LYS A 66 2.38 23.13 -12.82
CA LYS A 66 1.73 21.84 -13.06
C LYS A 66 1.45 21.14 -11.75
N ILE A 67 0.53 20.18 -11.74
CA ILE A 67 0.29 19.35 -10.56
C ILE A 67 1.31 18.20 -10.54
N THR A 68 1.94 18.02 -9.38
CA THR A 68 2.76 16.86 -9.04
C THR A 68 2.17 16.20 -7.81
N ALA A 69 2.08 14.88 -7.83
CA ALA A 69 1.51 14.11 -6.74
C ALA A 69 2.49 13.03 -6.27
N PHE A 70 2.36 12.65 -5.01
CA PHE A 70 3.11 11.55 -4.40
C PHE A 70 2.10 10.60 -3.76
N LEU A 71 2.29 9.29 -3.92
CA LEU A 71 1.50 8.27 -3.21
C LEU A 71 2.32 7.00 -2.98
N GLY A 72 1.91 6.21 -2.00
CA GLY A 72 2.57 4.94 -1.65
C GLY A 72 2.18 4.46 -0.25
N GLY A 73 3.10 3.77 0.41
CA GLY A 73 2.93 3.25 1.77
C GLY A 73 3.38 4.22 2.87
N LEU A 74 4.27 5.17 2.58
CA LEU A 74 4.79 6.12 3.57
C LEU A 74 3.79 7.21 3.96
N ASP A 75 3.40 7.22 5.23
CA ASP A 75 2.76 8.35 5.91
C ASP A 75 3.82 9.40 6.34
N LEU A 76 3.43 10.68 6.44
CA LEU A 76 4.25 11.72 7.04
C LEU A 76 4.10 11.73 8.56
N CYS A 77 4.63 10.70 9.21
CA CYS A 77 4.60 10.53 10.67
C CYS A 77 5.87 9.83 11.19
N ASP A 78 5.93 9.66 12.50
CA ASP A 78 7.03 9.08 13.25
C ASP A 78 7.35 7.63 12.83
N GLY A 79 8.63 7.27 12.89
CA GLY A 79 9.13 5.93 12.60
C GLY A 79 9.25 5.56 11.13
N ARG A 80 8.83 6.43 10.21
CA ARG A 80 8.84 6.16 8.75
C ARG A 80 10.16 6.53 8.09
N TYR A 81 10.94 7.43 8.67
CA TYR A 81 12.23 7.81 8.12
C TYR A 81 13.23 6.67 8.24
N ASP A 82 13.76 6.22 7.11
CA ASP A 82 14.83 5.22 7.06
C ASP A 82 15.64 5.33 5.77
N THR A 83 16.70 4.54 5.69
CA THR A 83 17.52 4.34 4.49
C THR A 83 17.66 2.83 4.25
N PRO A 84 18.11 2.39 3.06
CA PRO A 84 18.37 0.97 2.80
C PRO A 84 19.38 0.32 3.75
N GLU A 85 20.14 1.10 4.53
CA GLU A 85 20.97 0.57 5.60
C GLU A 85 20.15 -0.04 6.74
N HIS A 86 18.90 0.39 6.98
CA HIS A 86 17.99 -0.14 7.99
C HIS A 86 18.64 -0.34 9.38
N ARG A 87 19.32 0.71 9.88
CA ARG A 87 20.15 0.66 11.09
C ARG A 87 19.33 0.26 12.33
N LEU A 88 19.83 -0.66 13.16
CA LEU A 88 19.15 -1.13 14.38
C LEU A 88 19.57 -0.34 15.62
N PHE A 89 20.88 -0.14 15.80
CA PHE A 89 21.49 0.46 16.99
C PHE A 89 22.35 1.69 16.67
N LYS A 90 22.75 1.85 15.41
CA LYS A 90 23.54 3.00 14.96
C LYS A 90 22.64 4.24 14.83
N ASP A 91 23.17 5.40 15.23
CA ASP A 91 22.55 6.72 15.10
C ASP A 91 21.25 6.93 15.92
N LEU A 92 21.02 6.11 16.95
CA LEU A 92 19.85 6.25 17.84
C LEU A 92 19.81 7.58 18.60
N THR A 93 20.98 8.17 18.89
CA THR A 93 21.10 9.45 19.60
C THR A 93 21.32 10.64 18.66
N THR A 94 21.36 10.41 17.35
CA THR A 94 21.53 11.43 16.31
C THR A 94 20.28 11.48 15.42
N VAL A 95 20.29 10.75 14.30
CA VAL A 95 19.24 10.77 13.28
C VAL A 95 17.89 10.30 13.83
N PHE A 96 17.90 9.29 14.71
CA PHE A 96 16.66 8.69 15.24
C PHE A 96 16.31 9.15 16.66
N LYS A 97 16.99 10.17 17.19
CA LYS A 97 16.83 10.61 18.59
C LYS A 97 15.37 10.95 18.93
N ASP A 98 14.73 11.72 18.05
CA ASP A 98 13.36 12.20 18.20
C ASP A 98 12.37 11.40 17.34
N ASP A 99 12.84 10.34 16.68
CA ASP A 99 12.06 9.49 15.76
C ASP A 99 12.27 7.98 16.03
N PHE A 100 12.59 7.63 17.28
CA PHE A 100 12.75 6.24 17.67
C PHE A 100 11.40 5.54 17.68
N HIS A 101 11.28 4.47 16.89
CA HIS A 101 10.07 3.66 16.78
C HIS A 101 10.35 2.18 17.04
N ASN A 102 9.62 1.58 17.98
CA ASN A 102 9.54 0.13 18.16
C ASN A 102 8.29 -0.23 18.98
N PRO A 103 7.19 -0.68 18.34
CA PRO A 103 5.96 -1.04 19.02
C PRO A 103 5.90 -2.52 19.47
N THR A 104 6.96 -3.29 19.25
CA THR A 104 6.98 -4.73 19.58
C THR A 104 7.17 -4.97 21.09
N PHE A 105 8.00 -4.16 21.73
CA PHE A 105 8.27 -4.22 23.17
C PHE A 105 8.73 -2.84 23.68
N PRO A 106 8.61 -2.55 24.99
CA PRO A 106 9.05 -1.28 25.54
C PRO A 106 10.58 -1.16 25.55
N VAL A 107 11.15 -0.34 24.66
CA VAL A 107 12.60 -0.10 24.52
C VAL A 107 12.97 1.28 25.05
N ASN A 108 14.11 1.37 25.73
CA ASN A 108 14.78 2.66 25.90
C ASN A 108 15.31 3.14 24.55
N LYS A 109 14.92 4.35 24.12
CA LYS A 109 15.24 4.89 22.79
C LYS A 109 16.75 4.91 22.46
N SER A 110 17.60 5.08 23.47
CA SER A 110 19.07 5.06 23.33
C SER A 110 19.69 3.68 23.14
N ASP A 111 18.94 2.62 23.47
CA ASP A 111 19.49 1.27 23.67
C ASP A 111 19.18 0.33 22.51
N GLY A 112 18.11 0.63 21.77
CA GLY A 112 17.65 -0.16 20.64
C GLY A 112 17.25 -1.61 20.98
N PRO A 113 16.97 -2.42 19.95
CA PRO A 113 16.91 -2.02 18.54
C PRO A 113 15.68 -1.14 18.30
N ARG A 114 15.80 -0.11 17.45
CA ARG A 114 14.61 0.44 16.79
C ARG A 114 14.06 -0.61 15.80
N GLN A 115 12.84 -0.41 15.31
CA GLN A 115 12.29 -1.18 14.19
C GLN A 115 12.56 -0.43 12.88
N PRO A 116 13.42 -0.94 11.98
CA PRO A 116 13.60 -0.38 10.65
C PRO A 116 12.33 -0.42 9.80
N TRP A 117 12.20 0.52 8.89
CA TRP A 117 11.03 0.71 8.05
C TRP A 117 11.40 0.58 6.57
N HIS A 118 10.95 -0.51 5.93
CA HIS A 118 11.10 -0.75 4.50
C HIS A 118 9.76 -0.51 3.81
N ASP A 119 9.73 0.39 2.84
CA ASP A 119 8.49 0.84 2.21
C ASP A 119 8.73 1.35 0.78
N LEU A 120 7.64 1.53 0.04
CA LEU A 120 7.63 2.01 -1.34
C LEU A 120 6.76 3.26 -1.46
N HIS A 121 7.24 4.23 -2.23
CA HIS A 121 6.51 5.45 -2.56
C HIS A 121 6.91 5.94 -3.94
N CYS A 122 6.03 6.68 -4.62
CA CYS A 122 6.29 7.17 -5.97
C CYS A 122 5.89 8.64 -6.11
N LYS A 123 6.56 9.32 -7.04
CA LYS A 123 6.20 10.64 -7.55
C LYS A 123 5.52 10.46 -8.91
N ILE A 124 4.37 11.09 -9.10
CA ILE A 124 3.61 11.09 -10.34
C ILE A 124 3.58 12.52 -10.90
N GLU A 125 3.93 12.63 -12.17
CA GLU A 125 3.80 13.84 -12.97
C GLU A 125 2.99 13.51 -14.22
N GLY A 126 2.45 14.54 -14.88
CA GLY A 126 1.61 14.39 -16.05
C GLY A 126 0.11 14.24 -15.72
N PRO A 127 -0.72 13.82 -16.69
CA PRO A 127 -2.17 13.76 -16.53
C PRO A 127 -2.64 12.95 -15.31
N ALA A 128 -1.96 11.83 -15.00
CA ALA A 128 -2.30 10.98 -13.84
C ALA A 128 -2.21 11.71 -12.48
N ALA A 129 -1.43 12.78 -12.37
CA ALA A 129 -1.38 13.59 -11.15
C ALA A 129 -2.73 14.31 -10.89
N TYR A 130 -3.48 14.64 -11.94
CA TYR A 130 -4.80 15.27 -11.84
C TYR A 130 -5.89 14.29 -11.42
N ASP A 131 -5.71 12.99 -11.67
CA ASP A 131 -6.62 11.95 -11.15
C ASP A 131 -6.49 11.84 -9.62
N ILE A 132 -5.27 11.95 -9.10
CA ILE A 132 -4.98 11.95 -7.66
C ILE A 132 -5.56 13.22 -7.01
N LEU A 133 -5.40 14.38 -7.66
CA LEU A 133 -6.07 15.63 -7.26
C LEU A 133 -7.59 15.46 -7.24
N THR A 134 -8.18 14.89 -8.30
CA THR A 134 -9.62 14.64 -8.39
C THR A 134 -10.10 13.76 -7.24
N ASN A 135 -9.37 12.71 -6.88
CA ASN A 135 -9.65 11.89 -5.70
C ASN A 135 -9.65 12.74 -4.41
N PHE A 136 -8.65 13.59 -4.20
CA PHE A 136 -8.60 14.48 -3.03
C PHE A 136 -9.80 15.44 -3.01
N GLU A 137 -10.13 16.09 -4.13
CA GLU A 137 -11.25 17.02 -4.20
C GLU A 137 -12.59 16.33 -3.90
N GLN A 138 -12.81 15.14 -4.46
CA GLN A 138 -14.01 14.35 -4.25
C GLN A 138 -14.19 14.01 -2.75
N ARG A 139 -13.11 13.65 -2.07
CA ARG A 139 -13.09 13.38 -0.62
C ARG A 139 -13.28 14.66 0.19
N TRP A 140 -12.57 15.74 -0.15
CA TRP A 140 -12.70 17.04 0.53
C TRP A 140 -14.14 17.55 0.52
N LYS A 141 -14.78 17.52 -0.67
CA LYS A 141 -16.18 17.92 -0.86
C LYS A 141 -17.16 17.07 -0.04
N LYS A 142 -16.81 15.82 0.29
CA LYS A 142 -17.60 14.94 1.15
C LYS A 142 -17.42 15.29 2.63
N SER A 143 -16.17 15.41 3.08
CA SER A 143 -15.83 15.68 4.49
C SER A 143 -16.22 17.08 4.95
N ALA A 144 -16.13 18.10 4.08
CA ALA A 144 -16.40 19.49 4.44
C ALA A 144 -17.90 19.79 4.74
N LYS A 145 -18.84 19.02 4.17
CA LYS A 145 -20.29 19.22 4.37
C LYS A 145 -20.76 18.98 5.80
N TRP A 146 -20.08 18.11 6.55
CA TRP A 146 -20.54 17.69 7.87
C TRP A 146 -20.38 18.77 8.96
N LYS A 147 -19.58 19.82 8.70
CA LYS A 147 -19.50 20.99 9.60
C LYS A 147 -20.78 21.84 9.62
N VAL A 148 -21.62 21.77 8.59
CA VAL A 148 -22.80 22.64 8.43
C VAL A 148 -24.03 22.14 9.20
N SER A 149 -24.20 20.82 9.37
CA SER A 149 -25.40 20.27 10.02
C SER A 149 -25.43 20.44 11.55
N VAL A 150 -24.28 20.67 12.18
CA VAL A 150 -24.16 20.79 13.65
C VAL A 150 -24.22 22.25 14.14
N ARG A 151 -24.05 23.24 13.25
CA ARG A 151 -24.14 24.66 13.60
C ARG A 151 -24.90 25.46 12.53
N ARG A 152 -26.19 25.67 12.75
CA ARG A 152 -26.97 26.75 12.11
C ARG A 152 -26.50 28.11 12.64
N ALA A 153 -25.33 28.58 12.23
CA ALA A 153 -24.95 29.99 12.21
C ALA A 153 -23.53 30.15 11.67
N VAL A 154 -23.37 31.11 10.75
CA VAL A 154 -22.12 31.66 10.18
C VAL A 154 -21.51 30.84 9.04
N SER A 155 -22.14 31.03 7.87
CA SER A 155 -21.56 30.94 6.52
C SER A 155 -20.29 31.79 6.38
N TRP A 156 -19.42 31.45 5.40
CA TRP A 156 -18.32 32.23 4.77
C TRP A 156 -16.88 31.67 4.74
N HIS A 157 -16.61 30.42 5.16
CA HIS A 157 -15.27 29.81 5.00
C HIS A 157 -15.23 28.45 4.28
N HIS A 158 -16.25 28.09 3.50
CA HIS A 158 -16.38 26.73 2.95
C HIS A 158 -15.80 26.49 1.55
N ASP A 159 -15.17 27.48 0.93
CA ASP A 159 -14.53 27.36 -0.39
C ASP A 159 -12.99 27.45 -0.29
N THR A 160 -12.41 26.78 0.72
CA THR A 160 -10.93 26.69 0.87
C THR A 160 -10.29 25.77 -0.17
N LEU A 161 -11.09 24.98 -0.89
CA LEU A 161 -10.57 24.18 -1.99
C LEU A 161 -10.27 25.11 -3.16
N VAL A 162 -8.99 25.22 -3.49
CA VAL A 162 -8.52 26.04 -4.60
C VAL A 162 -9.13 25.54 -5.91
N LYS A 163 -9.78 26.45 -6.65
CA LYS A 163 -10.37 26.14 -7.96
C LYS A 163 -9.32 26.23 -9.05
N ILE A 164 -8.50 25.18 -9.17
CA ILE A 164 -7.37 25.11 -10.10
C ILE A 164 -7.82 25.35 -11.55
N ASN A 165 -9.01 24.91 -11.93
CA ASN A 165 -9.59 25.17 -13.26
C ASN A 165 -9.85 26.65 -13.59
N ARG A 166 -9.72 27.57 -12.63
CA ARG A 166 -9.81 29.01 -12.83
C ARG A 166 -8.45 29.69 -12.92
N MET A 167 -7.36 28.95 -12.76
CA MET A 167 -6.00 29.46 -12.75
C MET A 167 -5.34 29.17 -14.09
N SER A 168 -5.33 30.16 -15.00
CA SER A 168 -4.80 29.99 -16.36
C SER A 168 -3.30 29.67 -16.40
N TRP A 169 -2.57 29.94 -15.32
CA TRP A 169 -1.14 29.62 -15.18
C TRP A 169 -0.88 28.22 -14.63
N ILE A 170 -1.90 27.45 -14.24
CA ILE A 170 -1.76 26.03 -13.93
C ILE A 170 -2.18 25.25 -15.15
N VAL A 171 -1.25 24.52 -15.76
CA VAL A 171 -1.52 23.62 -16.88
C VAL A 171 -2.61 22.64 -16.48
N SER A 172 -3.52 22.27 -17.38
CA SER A 172 -4.56 21.29 -17.09
C SER A 172 -4.73 20.37 -18.29
N PRO A 173 -4.79 19.04 -18.09
CA PRO A 173 -4.96 18.09 -19.19
C PRO A 173 -6.21 18.35 -20.04
N SER A 174 -7.28 18.92 -19.45
CA SER A 174 -8.52 19.22 -20.18
C SER A 174 -8.49 20.51 -20.99
N ALA A 175 -7.52 21.40 -20.73
CA ALA A 175 -7.38 22.69 -21.42
C ALA A 175 -6.18 22.72 -22.37
N ASP A 176 -5.12 21.99 -22.03
CA ASP A 176 -3.84 21.96 -22.74
C ASP A 176 -3.17 20.60 -22.52
N GLU A 177 -3.62 19.61 -23.27
CA GLU A 177 -3.16 18.21 -23.16
C GLU A 177 -1.66 18.10 -23.42
N GLN A 178 -1.17 18.69 -24.52
CA GLN A 178 0.23 18.60 -24.91
C GLN A 178 1.18 19.11 -23.81
N ASN A 179 0.91 20.28 -23.22
CA ASN A 179 1.76 20.81 -22.15
C ASN A 179 1.55 20.10 -20.81
N ALA A 180 0.48 19.32 -20.65
CA ALA A 180 0.27 18.51 -19.46
C ALA A 180 1.12 17.23 -19.46
N HIS A 181 1.56 16.74 -20.63
CA HIS A 181 2.47 15.61 -20.73
C HIS A 181 3.89 15.97 -20.26
N VAL A 182 4.57 15.00 -19.65
CA VAL A 182 5.95 15.18 -19.15
C VAL A 182 6.96 15.04 -20.28
N CYS A 183 6.71 14.10 -21.19
CA CYS A 183 7.53 13.80 -22.36
C CYS A 183 6.59 13.38 -23.52
N GLU A 184 7.16 13.33 -24.72
CA GLU A 184 6.43 12.91 -25.93
C GLU A 184 6.20 11.39 -25.93
N GLU A 185 5.17 10.92 -26.65
CA GLU A 185 4.80 9.49 -26.68
C GLU A 185 5.93 8.58 -27.15
N ASN A 186 6.76 9.06 -28.07
CA ASN A 186 7.90 8.32 -28.62
C ASN A 186 9.17 8.40 -27.76
N ASP A 187 9.14 9.10 -26.62
CA ASP A 187 10.26 9.15 -25.69
C ASP A 187 10.40 7.79 -24.98
N PRO A 188 11.57 7.12 -25.00
CA PRO A 188 11.77 5.85 -24.32
C PRO A 188 11.55 5.93 -22.80
N GLU A 189 11.73 7.11 -22.21
CA GLU A 189 11.50 7.35 -20.78
C GLU A 189 10.03 7.64 -20.44
N ASN A 190 9.12 7.60 -21.42
CA ASN A 190 7.69 7.80 -21.22
C ASN A 190 7.07 6.67 -20.36
N TRP A 191 6.00 7.02 -19.65
CA TRP A 191 5.24 6.14 -18.77
C TRP A 191 3.76 6.25 -19.05
N HIS A 192 3.11 5.09 -19.19
CA HIS A 192 1.66 4.99 -19.13
C HIS A 192 1.25 4.69 -17.71
N VAL A 193 0.52 5.62 -17.08
CA VAL A 193 0.14 5.55 -15.67
C VAL A 193 -1.38 5.56 -15.54
N GLN A 194 -1.91 4.65 -14.71
CA GLN A 194 -3.31 4.63 -14.33
C GLN A 194 -3.45 4.64 -12.81
N ILE A 195 -4.39 5.45 -12.30
CA ILE A 195 -4.70 5.54 -10.87
C ILE A 195 -5.86 4.62 -10.52
N PHE A 196 -5.70 3.87 -9.43
CA PHE A 196 -6.67 2.91 -8.92
C PHE A 196 -7.03 3.23 -7.46
N ARG A 197 -8.23 2.86 -7.04
CA ARG A 197 -8.71 3.08 -5.66
C ARG A 197 -9.48 1.89 -5.11
N SER A 198 -9.56 1.87 -3.78
CA SER A 198 -10.60 1.19 -3.02
C SER A 198 -11.37 2.28 -2.29
N ILE A 199 -12.58 2.64 -2.74
CA ILE A 199 -13.35 3.72 -2.13
C ILE A 199 -14.83 3.61 -2.47
N ASP A 200 -15.72 4.15 -1.64
CA ASP A 200 -17.16 4.14 -1.89
C ASP A 200 -17.78 5.54 -1.90
N SER A 201 -19.01 5.63 -2.41
CA SER A 201 -19.86 6.83 -2.40
C SER A 201 -20.13 7.44 -1.01
N GLY A 202 -19.83 6.71 0.08
CA GLY A 202 -19.83 7.21 1.46
C GLY A 202 -18.60 8.06 1.78
N SER A 203 -17.50 7.92 1.04
CA SER A 203 -16.24 8.66 1.24
C SER A 203 -15.99 9.76 0.20
N VAL A 204 -16.73 9.76 -0.91
CA VAL A 204 -16.57 10.74 -2.00
C VAL A 204 -17.87 11.45 -2.35
N LYS A 205 -17.74 12.62 -2.98
CA LYS A 205 -18.81 13.28 -3.71
C LYS A 205 -18.48 13.25 -5.20
N GLY A 206 -19.45 12.94 -6.06
CA GLY A 206 -19.28 12.97 -7.52
C GLY A 206 -19.48 11.61 -8.21
N PHE A 207 -19.59 10.51 -7.46
CA PHE A 207 -19.99 9.23 -8.06
C PHE A 207 -21.39 9.32 -8.69
N PRO A 208 -21.58 8.68 -9.86
CA PRO A 208 -22.86 8.64 -10.54
C PRO A 208 -23.92 7.98 -9.66
N LYS A 209 -25.16 8.45 -9.77
CA LYS A 209 -26.29 7.92 -8.99
C LYS A 209 -26.98 6.78 -9.72
N ASP A 210 -27.02 6.87 -11.04
CA ASP A 210 -27.59 5.85 -11.90
C ASP A 210 -26.68 4.61 -11.92
N VAL A 211 -27.29 3.42 -11.96
CA VAL A 211 -26.56 2.15 -11.89
C VAL A 211 -25.82 1.89 -13.20
N GLN A 212 -26.43 2.18 -14.36
CA GLN A 212 -25.81 1.95 -15.66
C GLN A 212 -24.63 2.89 -15.86
N GLU A 213 -24.77 4.16 -15.47
CA GLU A 213 -23.67 5.12 -15.51
C GLU A 213 -22.52 4.69 -14.58
N ALA A 214 -22.83 4.22 -13.36
CA ALA A 214 -21.82 3.70 -12.43
C ALA A 214 -21.08 2.48 -12.98
N GLU A 215 -21.80 1.51 -13.53
CA GLU A 215 -21.22 0.31 -14.15
C GLU A 215 -20.38 0.65 -15.38
N SER A 216 -20.79 1.64 -16.19
CA SER A 216 -19.99 2.14 -17.33
C SER A 216 -18.64 2.75 -16.91
N GLN A 217 -18.55 3.21 -15.66
CA GLN A 217 -17.32 3.71 -15.04
C GLN A 217 -16.59 2.63 -14.20
N ASN A 218 -16.96 1.35 -14.38
CA ASN A 218 -16.42 0.20 -13.66
C ASN A 218 -16.64 0.23 -12.14
N LEU A 219 -17.66 0.97 -11.66
CA LEU A 219 -18.07 0.96 -10.26
C LEU A 219 -19.01 -0.20 -10.02
N VAL A 220 -18.81 -0.90 -8.90
CA VAL A 220 -19.72 -1.94 -8.44
C VAL A 220 -20.87 -1.29 -7.67
N CYS A 221 -22.10 -1.55 -8.10
CA CYS A 221 -23.29 -1.14 -7.37
C CYS A 221 -23.74 -2.24 -6.41
N ALA A 222 -23.57 -2.03 -5.10
CA ALA A 222 -24.05 -2.97 -4.10
C ALA A 222 -24.67 -2.24 -2.90
N LYS A 223 -25.83 -2.74 -2.43
CA LYS A 223 -26.52 -2.24 -1.22
C LYS A 223 -26.69 -0.70 -1.24
N ASN A 224 -27.12 -0.15 -2.39
CA ASN A 224 -27.31 1.28 -2.66
C ASN A 224 -26.03 2.14 -2.64
N LEU A 225 -24.85 1.51 -2.75
CA LEU A 225 -23.55 2.19 -2.84
C LEU A 225 -22.89 1.91 -4.19
N GLN A 226 -22.33 2.96 -4.76
CA GLN A 226 -21.29 2.85 -5.77
C GLN A 226 -19.94 2.63 -5.08
N ILE A 227 -19.22 1.60 -5.53
CA ILE A 227 -17.98 1.11 -4.93
C ILE A 227 -16.93 1.01 -6.03
N ASP A 228 -15.82 1.69 -5.84
CA ASP A 228 -14.61 1.56 -6.63
C ASP A 228 -13.74 0.48 -5.97
N LYS A 229 -13.52 -0.64 -6.67
CA LYS A 229 -12.59 -1.71 -6.29
C LYS A 229 -11.48 -1.86 -7.34
N SER A 230 -11.14 -0.77 -8.03
CA SER A 230 -10.22 -0.82 -9.16
C SER A 230 -8.80 -1.28 -8.77
N ILE A 231 -8.36 -1.11 -7.51
CA ILE A 231 -7.10 -1.70 -7.03
C ILE A 231 -7.14 -3.24 -7.10
N HIS A 232 -8.20 -3.85 -6.57
CA HIS A 232 -8.35 -5.31 -6.59
C HIS A 232 -8.37 -5.82 -8.04
N ASN A 233 -9.13 -5.14 -8.91
CA ASN A 233 -9.18 -5.48 -10.34
C ASN A 233 -7.83 -5.33 -11.04
N ALA A 234 -7.06 -4.28 -10.73
CA ALA A 234 -5.72 -4.05 -11.29
C ALA A 234 -4.75 -5.17 -10.89
N TYR A 235 -4.72 -5.56 -9.61
CA TYR A 235 -3.94 -6.71 -9.16
C TYR A 235 -4.32 -7.99 -9.90
N VAL A 236 -5.60 -8.32 -9.98
CA VAL A 236 -6.09 -9.54 -10.66
C VAL A 236 -5.69 -9.52 -12.15
N LYS A 237 -5.88 -8.40 -12.83
CA LYS A 237 -5.54 -8.27 -14.26
C LYS A 237 -4.04 -8.44 -14.47
N ALA A 238 -3.21 -7.78 -13.65
CA ALA A 238 -1.75 -7.86 -13.73
C ALA A 238 -1.22 -9.28 -13.45
N ILE A 239 -1.76 -9.98 -12.44
CA ILE A 239 -1.40 -11.37 -12.16
C ILE A 239 -1.78 -12.27 -13.33
N ARG A 240 -2.98 -12.08 -13.91
CA ARG A 240 -3.44 -12.88 -15.05
C ARG A 240 -2.60 -12.66 -16.31
N SER A 241 -2.08 -11.44 -16.53
CA SER A 241 -1.20 -11.15 -17.67
C SER A 241 0.23 -11.63 -17.50
N ALA A 242 0.69 -11.88 -16.27
CA ALA A 242 2.07 -12.27 -15.98
C ALA A 242 2.52 -13.52 -16.77
N GLN A 243 3.73 -13.44 -17.35
CA GLN A 243 4.32 -14.46 -18.20
C GLN A 243 5.55 -15.12 -17.61
N HIS A 244 6.37 -14.39 -16.86
CA HIS A 244 7.70 -14.81 -16.42
C HIS A 244 7.82 -14.86 -14.90
N PHE A 245 7.51 -13.77 -14.20
CA PHE A 245 7.57 -13.76 -12.74
C PHE A 245 6.72 -12.65 -12.12
N ILE A 246 6.46 -12.83 -10.82
CA ILE A 246 5.77 -11.84 -10.00
C ILE A 246 6.61 -11.57 -8.75
N TYR A 247 6.86 -10.31 -8.46
CA TYR A 247 7.50 -9.88 -7.21
C TYR A 247 6.52 -9.00 -6.43
N ILE A 248 6.30 -9.31 -5.16
CA ILE A 248 5.38 -8.57 -4.28
C ILE A 248 6.11 -8.24 -2.98
N GLU A 249 6.00 -6.99 -2.56
CA GLU A 249 6.27 -6.60 -1.18
C GLU A 249 4.97 -6.09 -0.55
N ASN A 250 4.53 -6.71 0.55
CA ASN A 250 3.29 -6.31 1.19
C ASN A 250 3.30 -6.48 2.71
N GLN A 251 2.73 -5.52 3.44
CA GLN A 251 2.58 -5.61 4.90
C GLN A 251 1.71 -6.78 5.36
N TYR A 252 0.71 -7.17 4.54
CA TYR A 252 -0.16 -8.31 4.82
C TYR A 252 -0.32 -9.16 3.57
N PHE A 253 -0.48 -10.46 3.76
CA PHE A 253 -0.77 -11.39 2.67
C PHE A 253 -1.85 -12.40 3.08
N ILE A 254 -3.12 -11.98 2.98
CA ILE A 254 -4.29 -12.72 3.47
C ILE A 254 -5.43 -12.61 2.47
N GLY A 255 -5.99 -13.73 2.04
CA GLY A 255 -7.13 -13.71 1.14
C GLY A 255 -7.58 -15.06 0.64
N SER A 256 -8.59 -15.01 -0.23
CA SER A 256 -9.19 -16.17 -0.86
C SER A 256 -9.71 -17.21 0.13
N SER A 257 -10.33 -16.76 1.22
CA SER A 257 -10.76 -17.62 2.34
C SER A 257 -11.85 -18.63 2.00
N TYR A 258 -12.45 -18.55 0.82
CA TYR A 258 -13.38 -19.56 0.30
C TYR A 258 -12.68 -20.85 -0.14
N TYR A 259 -11.35 -20.83 -0.28
CA TYR A 259 -10.52 -22.03 -0.48
C TYR A 259 -9.82 -22.52 0.79
N TRP A 260 -10.06 -21.89 1.95
CA TRP A 260 -9.57 -22.39 3.23
C TRP A 260 -10.48 -23.50 3.76
N SER A 261 -9.98 -24.28 4.72
CA SER A 261 -10.76 -25.34 5.40
C SER A 261 -11.99 -24.80 6.14
N SER A 262 -11.95 -23.54 6.59
CA SER A 262 -13.09 -22.82 7.14
C SER A 262 -13.16 -21.41 6.55
N HIS A 263 -14.31 -21.04 6.00
CA HIS A 263 -14.51 -19.74 5.39
C HIS A 263 -14.59 -18.62 6.45
N LYS A 264 -13.84 -17.53 6.24
CA LYS A 264 -13.69 -16.41 7.20
C LYS A 264 -13.93 -15.00 6.62
N GLY A 265 -14.51 -14.89 5.42
CA GLY A 265 -14.90 -13.60 4.83
C GLY A 265 -13.74 -12.71 4.33
N ALA A 266 -12.58 -13.29 4.03
CA ALA A 266 -11.48 -12.65 3.30
C ALA A 266 -11.51 -13.08 1.82
N GLU A 267 -12.45 -12.50 1.07
CA GLU A 267 -12.86 -12.93 -0.27
C GLU A 267 -12.02 -12.39 -1.43
N ASN A 268 -11.02 -11.54 -1.17
CA ASN A 268 -10.16 -11.01 -2.23
C ASN A 268 -9.45 -12.15 -2.99
N LEU A 269 -9.31 -11.96 -4.30
CA LEU A 269 -8.85 -13.00 -5.23
C LEU A 269 -7.31 -13.12 -5.33
N ILE A 270 -6.54 -12.26 -4.65
CA ILE A 270 -5.11 -12.11 -4.97
C ILE A 270 -4.31 -13.40 -4.71
N PRO A 271 -4.43 -14.06 -3.54
CA PRO A 271 -3.73 -15.32 -3.30
C PRO A 271 -4.13 -16.45 -4.25
N ILE A 272 -5.43 -16.58 -4.58
CA ILE A 272 -5.85 -17.65 -5.49
C ILE A 272 -5.37 -17.41 -6.92
N GLU A 273 -5.40 -16.17 -7.42
CA GLU A 273 -4.99 -15.86 -8.80
C GLU A 273 -3.50 -16.16 -8.99
N LEU A 274 -2.68 -15.89 -7.96
CA LEU A 274 -1.27 -16.28 -7.93
C LEU A 274 -1.10 -17.80 -7.98
N ALA A 275 -1.78 -18.54 -7.10
CA ALA A 275 -1.67 -20.00 -7.06
C ALA A 275 -2.14 -20.66 -8.36
N ILE A 276 -3.25 -20.18 -8.95
CA ILE A 276 -3.76 -20.67 -10.23
C ILE A 276 -2.84 -20.29 -11.39
N LYS A 277 -2.27 -19.07 -11.40
CA LYS A 277 -1.28 -18.66 -12.40
C LYS A 277 -0.08 -19.60 -12.39
N ILE A 278 0.47 -19.88 -11.21
CA ILE A 278 1.61 -20.82 -11.06
C ILE A 278 1.20 -22.22 -11.52
N ALA A 279 0.07 -22.75 -11.05
CA ALA A 279 -0.42 -24.07 -11.45
C ALA A 279 -0.61 -24.20 -12.97
N ARG A 280 -1.08 -23.13 -13.65
CA ARG A 280 -1.20 -23.09 -15.11
C ARG A 280 0.17 -23.10 -15.80
N LYS A 281 1.15 -22.36 -15.28
CA LYS A 281 2.52 -22.35 -15.82
C LYS A 281 3.21 -23.71 -15.65
N ILE A 282 2.99 -24.37 -14.51
CA ILE A 282 3.39 -25.77 -14.28
C ILE A 282 2.78 -26.71 -15.33
N ALA A 283 1.46 -26.64 -15.54
CA ALA A 283 0.76 -27.47 -16.53
C ALA A 283 1.23 -27.20 -17.97
N ALA A 284 1.63 -25.97 -18.28
CA ALA A 284 2.20 -25.59 -19.56
C ALA A 284 3.70 -25.93 -19.68
N ARG A 285 4.35 -26.40 -18.60
CA ARG A 285 5.81 -26.59 -18.49
C ARG A 285 6.60 -25.32 -18.84
N GLU A 286 6.05 -24.16 -18.46
CA GLU A 286 6.67 -22.86 -18.67
C GLU A 286 7.35 -22.39 -17.37
N PRO A 287 8.57 -21.85 -17.44
CA PRO A 287 9.26 -21.33 -16.27
C PRO A 287 8.50 -20.13 -15.71
N PHE A 288 8.19 -20.18 -14.41
CA PHE A 288 7.50 -19.09 -13.72
C PHE A 288 7.75 -19.14 -12.22
N ALA A 289 7.99 -17.98 -11.61
CA ALA A 289 8.17 -17.88 -10.17
C ALA A 289 7.44 -16.66 -9.59
N ALA A 290 6.94 -16.80 -8.35
CA ALA A 290 6.42 -15.71 -7.56
C ALA A 290 7.22 -15.56 -6.26
N TYR A 291 7.62 -14.33 -5.96
CA TYR A 291 8.40 -13.97 -4.77
C TYR A 291 7.60 -12.96 -3.95
N ILE A 292 7.31 -13.31 -2.70
CA ILE A 292 6.45 -12.52 -1.81
C ILE A 292 7.23 -12.16 -0.56
N ILE A 293 7.45 -10.87 -0.34
CA ILE A 293 8.13 -10.31 0.82
C ILE A 293 7.08 -9.74 1.77
N ILE A 294 7.02 -10.26 2.98
CA ILE A 294 6.10 -9.89 4.04
C ILE A 294 6.87 -9.61 5.33
N PRO A 295 6.35 -8.85 6.30
CA PRO A 295 7.04 -8.67 7.56
C PRO A 295 7.09 -10.00 8.33
N MET A 296 8.10 -10.18 9.18
CA MET A 296 8.27 -11.41 9.97
C MET A 296 7.04 -11.68 10.86
N TRP A 297 6.44 -10.61 11.38
CA TRP A 297 5.09 -10.55 11.92
C TRP A 297 4.54 -9.13 11.70
N PRO A 298 3.20 -8.94 11.69
CA PRO A 298 2.63 -7.59 11.60
C PRO A 298 3.02 -6.71 12.80
N GLU A 299 3.00 -5.40 12.64
CA GLU A 299 3.52 -4.46 13.63
C GLU A 299 2.81 -4.56 15.00
N GLY A 300 3.59 -4.64 16.07
CA GLY A 300 3.09 -4.74 17.44
C GLY A 300 3.64 -5.97 18.17
N ASN A 301 3.08 -6.26 19.33
CA ASN A 301 3.52 -7.40 20.13
C ASN A 301 3.01 -8.73 19.50
N PRO A 302 3.93 -9.62 19.03
CA PRO A 302 3.59 -10.86 18.33
C PRO A 302 2.79 -11.84 19.19
N THR A 303 2.82 -11.75 20.52
CA THR A 303 2.14 -12.71 21.40
C THR A 303 0.68 -12.37 21.68
N THR A 304 0.20 -11.21 21.20
CA THR A 304 -1.19 -10.79 21.43
C THR A 304 -2.17 -11.60 20.57
N ALA A 305 -3.39 -11.82 21.08
CA ALA A 305 -4.40 -12.61 20.37
C ALA A 305 -4.75 -12.07 18.97
N PRO A 306 -4.95 -10.75 18.75
CA PRO A 306 -5.20 -10.22 17.40
C PRO A 306 -4.04 -10.49 16.44
N MET A 307 -2.80 -10.41 16.93
CA MET A 307 -1.62 -10.66 16.11
C MET A 307 -1.52 -12.13 15.70
N GLN A 308 -1.76 -13.03 16.65
CA GLN A 308 -1.81 -14.47 16.38
C GLN A 308 -2.94 -14.84 15.42
N GLU A 309 -4.08 -14.16 15.46
CA GLU A 309 -5.18 -14.37 14.52
C GLU A 309 -4.81 -13.96 13.08
N ILE A 310 -4.12 -12.82 12.91
CA ILE A 310 -3.61 -12.39 11.61
C ILE A 310 -2.60 -13.41 11.06
N LEU A 311 -1.65 -13.85 11.89
CA LEU A 311 -0.66 -14.86 11.50
C LEU A 311 -1.32 -16.20 11.15
N TYR A 312 -2.37 -16.60 11.87
CA TYR A 312 -3.16 -17.79 11.55
C TYR A 312 -3.81 -17.68 10.16
N TRP A 313 -4.44 -16.56 9.83
CA TRP A 313 -5.06 -16.36 8.50
C TRP A 313 -4.02 -16.28 7.37
N GLN A 314 -2.85 -15.70 7.62
CA GLN A 314 -1.73 -15.74 6.68
C GLN A 314 -1.29 -17.19 6.44
N GLY A 315 -1.15 -17.98 7.50
CA GLY A 315 -0.83 -19.41 7.40
C GLY A 315 -1.87 -20.22 6.61
N GLN A 316 -3.18 -19.94 6.79
CA GLN A 316 -4.24 -20.56 5.98
C GLN A 316 -4.12 -20.19 4.50
N THR A 317 -3.81 -18.93 4.21
CA THR A 317 -3.60 -18.44 2.84
C THR A 317 -2.42 -19.15 2.19
N MET A 318 -1.26 -19.20 2.85
CA MET A 318 -0.06 -19.88 2.35
C MET A 318 -0.31 -21.37 2.15
N SER A 319 -0.96 -22.05 3.11
CA SER A 319 -1.29 -23.47 3.02
C SER A 319 -2.16 -23.79 1.80
N MET A 320 -3.18 -22.96 1.54
CA MET A 320 -4.05 -23.09 0.38
C MET A 320 -3.26 -22.96 -0.94
N MET A 321 -2.38 -21.96 -1.05
CA MET A 321 -1.58 -21.75 -2.26
C MET A 321 -0.60 -22.90 -2.50
N TYR A 322 0.16 -23.30 -1.48
CA TYR A 322 1.11 -24.41 -1.60
C TYR A 322 0.42 -25.73 -1.93
N LYS A 323 -0.79 -25.97 -1.40
CA LYS A 323 -1.57 -27.17 -1.73
C LYS A 323 -1.91 -27.21 -3.23
N ILE A 324 -2.41 -26.10 -3.79
CA ILE A 324 -2.76 -26.00 -5.21
C ILE A 324 -1.53 -26.25 -6.10
N ILE A 325 -0.39 -25.68 -5.74
CA ILE A 325 0.87 -25.84 -6.49
C ILE A 325 1.35 -27.30 -6.40
N ALA A 326 1.35 -27.89 -5.21
CA ALA A 326 1.74 -29.28 -5.02
C ALA A 326 0.81 -30.26 -5.75
N ASP A 327 -0.50 -29.98 -5.79
CA ASP A 327 -1.47 -30.75 -6.58
C ASP A 327 -1.16 -30.65 -8.09
N ALA A 328 -0.79 -29.46 -8.58
CA ALA A 328 -0.40 -29.27 -9.98
C ALA A 328 0.89 -30.03 -10.34
N LEU A 329 1.91 -29.98 -9.49
CA LEU A 329 3.16 -30.73 -9.71
C LEU A 329 2.92 -32.24 -9.79
N ARG A 330 2.16 -32.80 -8.84
CA ARG A 330 1.78 -34.22 -8.85
C ARG A 330 1.00 -34.60 -10.10
N LYS A 331 0.06 -33.76 -10.52
CA LYS A 331 -0.76 -34.02 -11.72
C LYS A 331 0.08 -34.11 -12.98
N GLU A 332 1.13 -33.30 -13.09
CA GLU A 332 2.03 -33.27 -14.25
C GLU A 332 3.20 -34.26 -14.15
N GLY A 333 3.25 -35.07 -13.07
CA GLY A 333 4.32 -36.06 -12.84
C GLY A 333 5.68 -35.43 -12.53
N LEU A 334 5.69 -34.25 -11.89
CA LEU A 334 6.90 -33.51 -11.52
C LEU A 334 7.26 -33.76 -10.05
N ASP A 335 7.46 -35.03 -9.68
CA ASP A 335 7.67 -35.45 -8.29
C ASP A 335 9.00 -34.97 -7.69
N ASP A 336 9.99 -34.69 -8.53
CA ASP A 336 11.31 -34.17 -8.12
C ASP A 336 11.30 -32.64 -7.88
N ALA A 337 10.25 -31.94 -8.31
CA ALA A 337 10.13 -30.48 -8.16
C ALA A 337 9.47 -30.12 -6.82
N HIS A 338 9.95 -29.05 -6.19
CA HIS A 338 9.40 -28.56 -4.93
C HIS A 338 8.46 -27.36 -5.18
N PRO A 339 7.34 -27.22 -4.45
CA PRO A 339 6.47 -26.04 -4.58
C PRO A 339 7.18 -24.68 -4.40
N GLN A 340 8.29 -24.65 -3.64
CA GLN A 340 9.11 -23.45 -3.45
C GLN A 340 9.99 -23.09 -4.65
N ASP A 341 10.12 -23.97 -5.65
CA ASP A 341 10.75 -23.61 -6.92
C ASP A 341 9.88 -22.59 -7.68
N TYR A 342 8.58 -22.50 -7.33
CA TYR A 342 7.60 -21.65 -8.00
C TYR A 342 7.00 -20.55 -7.10
N LEU A 343 6.84 -20.78 -5.79
CA LEU A 343 6.26 -19.82 -4.85
C LEU A 343 7.14 -19.67 -3.62
N ASN A 344 7.66 -18.46 -3.41
CA ASN A 344 8.57 -18.15 -2.33
C ASN A 344 8.02 -17.05 -1.42
N PHE A 345 8.09 -17.29 -0.11
CA PHE A 345 7.79 -16.27 0.90
C PHE A 345 9.05 -15.95 1.69
N TYR A 346 9.34 -14.66 1.83
CA TYR A 346 10.46 -14.16 2.63
C TYR A 346 10.00 -13.06 3.57
N CYS A 347 10.84 -12.79 4.57
CA CYS A 347 10.77 -11.60 5.39
C CYS A 347 12.15 -10.95 5.50
N LEU A 348 12.18 -9.67 5.89
CA LEU A 348 13.43 -8.93 6.04
C LEU A 348 13.87 -8.89 7.51
N GLY A 349 15.18 -9.00 7.72
CA GLY A 349 15.78 -8.92 9.04
C GLY A 349 17.21 -8.40 8.95
N LYS A 350 17.64 -7.68 9.99
CA LYS A 350 19.00 -7.19 10.10
C LYS A 350 19.68 -7.75 11.34
N ARG A 351 21.01 -7.90 11.25
CA ARG A 351 21.89 -8.12 12.39
C ARG A 351 23.11 -7.20 12.31
N GLU A 352 23.46 -6.53 13.39
CA GLU A 352 24.61 -5.60 13.45
C GLU A 352 25.73 -6.17 14.33
N VAL A 353 26.95 -6.28 13.79
CA VAL A 353 28.08 -6.98 14.45
C VAL A 353 28.93 -6.06 15.33
N THR A 354 28.86 -4.75 15.13
CA THR A 354 29.71 -3.76 15.83
C THR A 354 28.93 -2.82 16.73
N ALA A 355 27.63 -3.05 16.92
CA ALA A 355 26.83 -2.26 17.84
C ALA A 355 27.25 -2.53 19.30
N GLU A 356 27.56 -1.47 20.03
CA GLU A 356 27.68 -1.51 21.50
C GLU A 356 26.28 -1.76 22.07
N VAL A 357 26.12 -2.89 22.77
CA VAL A 357 24.86 -3.24 23.42
C VAL A 357 24.94 -2.79 24.87
N PRO A 358 23.96 -2.04 25.38
CA PRO A 358 23.95 -1.63 26.78
C PRO A 358 24.02 -2.84 27.72
N ALA A 359 24.84 -2.71 28.76
CA ALA A 359 24.97 -3.75 29.78
C ALA A 359 23.60 -4.05 30.43
N PRO A 360 23.37 -5.30 30.89
CA PRO A 360 22.16 -5.62 31.63
C PRO A 360 22.08 -4.77 32.90
N THR A 361 20.93 -4.16 33.16
CA THR A 361 20.62 -3.59 34.48
C THR A 361 20.32 -4.73 35.46
N SER A 362 20.64 -4.52 36.74
CA SER A 362 20.51 -5.52 37.82
C SER A 362 19.12 -6.14 38.00
N HIS A 363 18.08 -5.55 37.40
CA HIS A 363 16.69 -6.00 37.47
C HIS A 363 16.12 -6.50 36.13
N SER A 364 16.95 -6.65 35.09
CA SER A 364 16.46 -7.06 33.77
C SER A 364 16.39 -8.57 33.60
N ASN A 365 15.25 -9.08 33.11
CA ASN A 365 15.09 -10.49 32.76
C ASN A 365 15.89 -10.81 31.48
N GLU A 366 16.99 -11.58 31.60
CA GLU A 366 17.88 -11.95 30.49
C GLU A 366 17.17 -12.72 29.36
N ASN A 367 16.08 -13.41 29.68
CA ASN A 367 15.30 -14.19 28.72
C ASN A 367 14.14 -13.40 28.10
N SER A 368 14.00 -12.12 28.41
CA SER A 368 12.97 -11.28 27.78
C SER A 368 13.25 -11.10 26.27
N PRO A 369 12.21 -10.99 25.41
CA PRO A 369 12.39 -10.78 23.97
C PRO A 369 13.28 -9.60 23.62
N LEU A 370 13.15 -8.47 24.35
CA LEU A 370 14.01 -7.30 24.20
C LEU A 370 15.48 -7.63 24.46
N ARG A 371 15.78 -8.29 25.60
CA ARG A 371 17.17 -8.64 25.95
C ARG A 371 17.78 -9.61 24.95
N LEU A 372 17.00 -10.55 24.41
CA LEU A 372 17.47 -11.45 23.37
C LEU A 372 17.74 -10.69 22.05
N ALA A 373 16.87 -9.77 21.65
CA ALA A 373 17.07 -8.93 20.45
C ALA A 373 18.34 -8.07 20.57
N GLN A 374 18.58 -7.47 21.74
CA GLN A 374 19.79 -6.72 22.07
C GLN A 374 21.04 -7.61 22.09
N LYS A 375 21.01 -8.71 22.86
CA LYS A 375 22.13 -9.67 23.01
C LYS A 375 22.57 -10.25 21.67
N PHE A 376 21.62 -10.62 20.81
CA PHE A 376 21.93 -11.17 19.49
C PHE A 376 22.05 -10.12 18.39
N ARG A 377 21.80 -8.85 18.72
CA ARG A 377 21.90 -7.66 17.86
C ARG A 377 21.13 -7.80 16.56
N ARG A 378 19.93 -8.37 16.64
CA ARG A 378 19.10 -8.65 15.47
C ARG A 378 17.65 -8.28 15.70
N PHE A 379 17.00 -7.81 14.66
CA PHE A 379 15.57 -7.55 14.64
C PHE A 379 15.03 -7.57 13.21
N MET A 380 13.71 -7.68 13.06
CA MET A 380 13.10 -7.59 11.73
C MET A 380 13.24 -6.18 11.16
N ILE A 381 13.39 -6.09 9.84
CA ILE A 381 13.11 -4.87 9.09
C ILE A 381 11.62 -4.94 8.75
N TYR A 382 10.85 -3.94 9.16
CA TYR A 382 9.41 -3.98 8.97
C TYR A 382 9.06 -3.65 7.51
N VAL A 383 8.51 -4.64 6.81
CA VAL A 383 8.00 -4.48 5.45
C VAL A 383 6.64 -3.81 5.54
N HIS A 384 6.61 -2.50 5.34
CA HIS A 384 5.38 -1.73 5.22
C HIS A 384 5.00 -1.46 3.76
N SER A 385 5.83 -1.86 2.79
CA SER A 385 5.53 -1.77 1.37
C SER A 385 4.13 -2.28 1.00
N LYS A 386 3.57 -1.71 -0.07
CA LYS A 386 2.42 -2.27 -0.79
C LYS A 386 2.66 -2.14 -2.30
N GLY A 387 3.52 -3.00 -2.82
CA GLY A 387 3.95 -2.97 -4.21
C GLY A 387 3.94 -4.35 -4.87
N MET A 388 3.81 -4.32 -6.20
CA MET A 388 3.90 -5.50 -7.06
C MET A 388 4.61 -5.14 -8.37
N ILE A 389 5.52 -6.01 -8.81
CA ILE A 389 6.20 -5.92 -10.10
C ILE A 389 5.89 -7.19 -10.89
N ILE A 390 5.57 -7.02 -12.16
CA ILE A 390 5.27 -8.09 -13.10
C ILE A 390 6.28 -8.02 -14.24
N ASP A 391 7.00 -9.12 -14.45
CA ASP A 391 7.82 -9.35 -15.63
C ASP A 391 8.86 -8.25 -15.96
N ASP A 392 9.31 -7.47 -14.95
CA ASP A 392 10.15 -6.26 -15.12
C ASP A 392 9.53 -5.16 -16.01
N GLU A 393 8.24 -5.27 -16.37
CA GLU A 393 7.55 -4.37 -17.32
C GLU A 393 6.52 -3.47 -16.63
N PHE A 394 5.77 -4.03 -15.67
CA PHE A 394 4.67 -3.33 -15.00
C PHE A 394 4.90 -3.26 -13.49
N VAL A 395 4.62 -2.09 -12.92
CA VAL A 395 4.71 -1.82 -11.49
C VAL A 395 3.38 -1.30 -10.96
N LEU A 396 2.98 -1.77 -9.78
CA LEU A 396 1.85 -1.26 -9.00
C LEU A 396 2.37 -0.85 -7.62
N ILE A 397 2.15 0.40 -7.21
CA ILE A 397 2.54 0.95 -5.90
C ILE A 397 1.37 1.71 -5.30
N GLY A 398 1.11 1.53 -4.01
CA GLY A 398 0.06 2.28 -3.34
C GLY A 398 0.01 2.08 -1.84
N SER A 399 -1.19 2.28 -1.27
CA SER A 399 -1.45 2.11 0.16
C SER A 399 -2.12 0.78 0.52
N ALA A 400 -2.62 0.04 -0.50
CA ALA A 400 -3.48 -1.12 -0.32
C ALA A 400 -2.72 -2.41 0.04
N ASN A 401 -2.98 -2.92 1.24
CA ASN A 401 -2.46 -4.20 1.66
C ASN A 401 -3.15 -5.37 0.93
N ILE A 402 -2.51 -6.53 0.81
CA ILE A 402 -3.16 -7.76 0.33
C ILE A 402 -3.94 -8.37 1.50
N ASN A 403 -5.08 -7.76 1.80
CA ASN A 403 -6.07 -8.23 2.74
C ASN A 403 -7.46 -7.72 2.35
N GLN A 404 -8.51 -8.24 3.00
CA GLN A 404 -9.86 -7.80 2.70
C GLN A 404 -10.10 -6.34 3.09
N ARG A 405 -9.42 -5.83 4.13
CA ARG A 405 -9.58 -4.45 4.61
C ARG A 405 -9.22 -3.42 3.53
N SER A 406 -8.16 -3.65 2.76
CA SER A 406 -7.73 -2.75 1.70
C SER A 406 -8.38 -3.05 0.34
N LEU A 407 -8.67 -4.32 0.01
CA LEU A 407 -9.11 -4.72 -1.34
C LEU A 407 -10.64 -4.78 -1.52
N ASP A 408 -11.43 -4.56 -0.46
CA ASP A 408 -12.89 -4.66 -0.54
C ASP A 408 -13.60 -3.41 -1.11
N GLY A 409 -12.96 -2.24 -1.12
CA GLY A 409 -13.58 -0.97 -1.55
C GLY A 409 -14.62 -0.36 -0.58
N LEU A 410 -15.25 -1.18 0.26
CA LEU A 410 -16.22 -0.74 1.30
C LEU A 410 -15.61 -0.58 2.69
N ARG A 411 -14.37 -1.03 2.89
CA ARG A 411 -13.69 -1.02 4.19
C ARG A 411 -12.78 0.22 4.29
N ASP A 412 -11.47 0.03 4.31
CA ASP A 412 -10.54 1.16 4.31
C ASP A 412 -10.52 1.80 2.92
N THR A 413 -10.31 3.12 2.87
CA THR A 413 -10.10 3.79 1.58
C THR A 413 -8.63 3.74 1.20
N GLU A 414 -8.32 3.29 -0.01
CA GLU A 414 -6.95 3.13 -0.51
C GLU A 414 -6.76 3.83 -1.86
N ILE A 415 -5.50 4.05 -2.23
CA ILE A 415 -5.09 4.59 -3.54
C ILE A 415 -3.83 3.87 -4.00
N ALA A 416 -3.72 3.61 -5.30
CA ALA A 416 -2.53 3.05 -5.93
C ALA A 416 -2.36 3.63 -7.33
N MET A 417 -1.15 3.56 -7.84
CA MET A 417 -0.86 3.71 -9.26
C MET A 417 -0.45 2.34 -9.84
N GLY A 418 -0.73 2.12 -11.11
CA GLY A 418 -0.06 1.10 -11.91
C GLY A 418 0.51 1.73 -13.19
N ALA A 419 1.71 1.32 -13.57
CA ALA A 419 2.40 1.91 -14.72
C ALA A 419 3.34 0.93 -15.41
N TYR A 420 3.61 1.23 -16.67
CA TYR A 420 4.63 0.58 -17.49
C TYR A 420 5.24 1.61 -18.46
N GLN A 421 6.43 1.31 -18.97
CA GLN A 421 7.07 2.09 -20.03
C GLN A 421 6.82 1.39 -21.38
N PRO A 422 6.09 1.99 -22.33
CA PRO A 422 5.69 1.30 -23.56
C PRO A 422 6.88 0.82 -24.41
N HIS A 423 8.00 1.53 -24.36
CA HIS A 423 9.24 1.20 -25.08
C HIS A 423 10.11 0.16 -24.37
N HIS A 424 9.70 -0.32 -23.19
CA HIS A 424 10.40 -1.33 -22.40
C HIS A 424 9.45 -2.48 -22.04
N SER A 425 8.93 -3.14 -23.07
CA SER A 425 8.04 -4.30 -22.94
C SER A 425 8.62 -5.56 -23.57
N TRP A 426 8.13 -6.73 -23.16
CA TRP A 426 8.48 -8.00 -23.81
C TRP A 426 8.03 -8.05 -25.27
N ALA A 427 6.90 -7.40 -25.60
CA ALA A 427 6.38 -7.38 -26.96
C ALA A 427 7.19 -6.46 -27.89
N GLY A 428 7.75 -5.38 -27.36
CA GLY A 428 8.47 -4.35 -28.13
C GLY A 428 9.98 -4.52 -28.20
N SER A 429 10.58 -5.42 -27.40
CA SER A 429 12.04 -5.56 -27.31
C SER A 429 12.54 -6.95 -27.72
N GLN A 430 13.79 -7.01 -28.20
CA GLN A 430 14.47 -8.27 -28.58
C GLN A 430 14.96 -9.09 -27.37
N GLY A 431 14.50 -8.77 -26.15
CA GLY A 431 14.99 -9.37 -24.91
C GLY A 431 14.18 -8.93 -23.69
N PRO A 432 14.66 -9.19 -22.46
CA PRO A 432 13.96 -8.76 -21.25
C PRO A 432 13.87 -7.23 -21.15
N PRO A 433 12.75 -6.66 -20.63
CA PRO A 433 12.62 -5.24 -20.31
C PRO A 433 13.81 -4.72 -19.48
N ARG A 434 14.29 -3.52 -19.83
CA ARG A 434 15.40 -2.84 -19.13
C ARG A 434 15.07 -1.41 -18.76
N GLY A 435 13.79 -1.10 -18.61
CA GLY A 435 13.33 0.19 -18.13
C GLY A 435 13.53 0.36 -16.62
N GLN A 436 13.03 1.48 -16.12
CA GLN A 436 13.06 1.88 -14.72
C GLN A 436 12.11 1.04 -13.82
N ALA A 437 11.13 0.32 -14.40
CA ALA A 437 10.27 -0.60 -13.64
C ALA A 437 11.07 -1.75 -12.98
N ARG A 438 12.25 -2.05 -13.51
CA ARG A 438 13.19 -3.01 -12.94
C ARG A 438 13.91 -2.41 -11.71
N PRO A 439 13.74 -2.96 -10.50
CA PRO A 439 14.41 -2.44 -9.31
C PRO A 439 15.93 -2.60 -9.44
N PRO A 440 16.73 -1.64 -8.96
CA PRO A 440 18.19 -1.76 -8.92
C PRO A 440 18.68 -3.03 -8.21
N LEU A 441 17.91 -3.51 -7.21
CA LEU A 441 18.20 -4.71 -6.40
C LEU A 441 18.22 -6.02 -7.22
N PHE A 442 17.55 -6.10 -8.36
CA PHE A 442 17.53 -7.31 -9.20
C PHE A 442 18.71 -7.44 -10.17
N THR A 443 19.67 -6.50 -10.15
CA THR A 443 20.91 -6.63 -10.94
C THR A 443 21.86 -7.70 -10.40
N HIS A 444 21.71 -8.12 -9.13
CA HIS A 444 22.60 -9.10 -8.49
C HIS A 444 22.01 -10.50 -8.26
N LEU A 445 20.69 -10.67 -8.19
CA LEU A 445 20.07 -11.98 -7.91
C LEU A 445 19.95 -12.91 -9.13
N CYS A 446 19.91 -12.37 -10.35
CA CYS A 446 19.78 -13.17 -11.58
C CYS A 446 21.11 -13.44 -12.32
N ARG A 447 22.27 -13.23 -11.67
CA ARG A 447 23.59 -13.56 -12.24
C ARG A 447 24.24 -14.80 -11.65
N SER A 448 23.55 -15.51 -10.75
CA SER A 448 23.99 -16.78 -10.18
C SER A 448 22.92 -17.83 -10.43
N GLY A 449 22.94 -18.38 -11.65
CA GLY A 449 22.15 -19.52 -12.10
C GLY A 449 22.89 -20.15 -13.26
#